data_AF-Q0W3C9-F1
#
_entry.id   AF-Q0W3C9-F1
#
_cell.length_a   1.000
_cell.length_b   1.000
_cell.length_c   1.000
_cell.angle_alpha   90.00
_cell.angle_beta   90.00
_cell.angle_gamma   90.00
#
_symmetry.space_group_name_H-M   'P 1'
#
loop_
_entity.id
_entity.type
_entity.pdbx_description
1 polymer ?
#
loop_
_entity_poly.entity_id
_entity_poly.type
_entity_poly.pdbx_seq_one_letter_code
_entity_poly.pdbx_strand_id
1 'polypeptide(L)'
;MSIVRQNRGLWDLYTLRHEYPLMQRNGYKSYYRSPDRDSILEPSVSRYLVENNLDVAYPGDRQFAVCLTHDIDIIYPTLPHKALSSIHFLKGLNLGGLKEELFRNRTVKGPGTYVNFREIMEIEEAYDARSTFYFMAPCPGKKGSGLYDLRSIEDELGFISDRGWDIGLHGGYYAYDDLAEILEEKKNLETVLGKKVTGYRNHYLCFKIPDTWELLARAGFEYDTTLGYNNMIGFRNGMCHPFRPFNLKLGREVDIVEIPLTIMDRTLFGYAGTPARAWEKAKLLIDTVERYHGVITLLWHNTVFGSPYREEWKRLYCKILDYCSSKNAWMTSAEEISKTRIAYACQNSI
;
A
#
# COMPACT_ATOMS: atom_id res chain seq x y z
N MET A 1 7.36 -22.72 -3.36
CA MET A 1 7.88 -22.47 -2.00
C MET A 1 8.64 -23.65 -1.36
N SER A 2 8.54 -24.88 -1.86
CA SER A 2 9.25 -26.05 -1.30
C SER A 2 10.77 -25.87 -1.22
N ILE A 3 11.37 -25.20 -2.21
CA ILE A 3 12.82 -24.94 -2.25
C ILE A 3 13.26 -23.96 -1.15
N VAL A 4 12.45 -22.95 -0.83
CA VAL A 4 12.75 -21.99 0.25
C VAL A 4 12.80 -22.72 1.59
N ARG A 5 11.96 -23.73 1.81
CA ARG A 5 11.95 -24.53 3.06
C ARG A 5 13.26 -25.30 3.31
N GLN A 6 14.02 -25.60 2.26
CA GLN A 6 15.31 -26.29 2.37
C GLN A 6 16.40 -25.36 2.91
N ASN A 7 16.23 -24.03 2.75
CA ASN A 7 17.10 -23.02 3.34
C ASN A 7 16.46 -22.42 4.59
N ARG A 8 16.91 -22.87 5.77
CA ARG A 8 16.34 -22.45 7.06
C ARG A 8 16.31 -20.93 7.25
N GLY A 9 17.38 -20.23 6.84
CA GLY A 9 17.46 -18.77 6.99
C GLY A 9 16.42 -18.03 6.15
N LEU A 10 16.30 -18.41 4.87
CA LEU A 10 15.30 -17.83 3.97
C LEU A 10 13.87 -18.22 4.36
N TRP A 11 13.67 -19.44 4.85
CA TRP A 11 12.37 -19.87 5.36
C TRP A 11 11.93 -19.07 6.60
N ASP A 12 12.84 -18.85 7.54
CA ASP A 12 12.57 -18.07 8.74
C ASP A 12 12.31 -16.59 8.43
N LEU A 13 12.96 -16.04 7.39
CA LEU A 13 12.69 -14.70 6.86
C LEU A 13 11.33 -14.63 6.14
N TYR A 14 11.06 -15.53 5.20
CA TYR A 14 9.80 -15.62 4.45
C TYR A 14 8.58 -15.71 5.37
N THR A 15 8.68 -16.57 6.39
CA THR A 15 7.61 -16.80 7.37
C THR A 15 7.61 -15.79 8.51
N LEU A 16 8.58 -14.87 8.56
CA LEU A 16 8.76 -13.90 9.65
C LEU A 16 8.77 -14.58 11.03
N ARG A 17 9.40 -15.75 11.15
CA ARG A 17 9.42 -16.57 12.38
C ARG A 17 9.82 -15.76 13.62
N HIS A 18 10.78 -14.85 13.45
CA HIS A 18 11.31 -14.01 14.52
C HIS A 18 10.29 -13.01 15.09
N GLU A 19 9.23 -12.68 14.35
CA GLU A 19 8.18 -11.75 14.78
C GLU A 19 7.06 -12.45 15.58
N TYR A 20 6.88 -13.76 15.46
CA TYR A 20 5.83 -14.51 16.17
C TYR A 20 5.79 -14.26 17.69
N PRO A 21 6.92 -14.23 18.43
CA PRO A 21 6.92 -13.97 19.87
C PRO A 21 6.75 -12.48 20.21
N LEU A 22 7.21 -11.59 19.33
CA LEU A 22 7.19 -10.13 19.56
C LEU A 22 5.77 -9.56 19.47
N MET A 23 4.93 -10.16 18.64
CA MET A 23 3.54 -9.74 18.42
C MET A 23 2.59 -10.07 19.58
N GLN A 24 3.08 -10.63 20.69
CA GLN A 24 2.31 -10.89 21.90
C GLN A 24 2.44 -9.78 22.96
N ARG A 25 3.39 -8.83 22.81
CA ARG A 25 3.89 -8.07 23.97
C ARG A 25 3.71 -6.56 24.00
N ASN A 26 3.32 -5.85 22.94
CA ASN A 26 2.90 -4.42 22.99
C ASN A 26 2.70 -3.85 21.57
N GLY A 27 1.60 -3.12 21.34
CA GLY A 27 1.41 -2.08 20.31
C GLY A 27 2.00 -2.36 18.92
N TYR A 28 1.14 -2.89 18.04
CA TYR A 28 1.35 -3.45 16.70
C TYR A 28 1.91 -2.49 15.63
N LYS A 29 3.03 -1.85 15.90
CA LYS A 29 3.71 -1.01 14.92
C LYS A 29 4.71 -1.86 14.15
N SER A 30 4.52 -1.91 12.84
CA SER A 30 5.38 -2.58 11.86
C SER A 30 6.74 -1.88 11.69
N TYR A 31 7.50 -1.76 12.78
CA TYR A 31 8.82 -1.13 12.79
C TYR A 31 9.93 -2.13 12.44
N TYR A 32 10.81 -1.73 11.53
CA TYR A 32 12.14 -2.34 11.44
C TYR A 32 12.98 -1.93 12.64
N ARG A 33 13.52 -2.90 13.38
CA ARG A 33 14.23 -2.69 14.66
C ARG A 33 15.72 -2.95 14.61
N SER A 34 16.22 -3.59 13.55
CA SER A 34 17.64 -3.91 13.41
C SER A 34 18.45 -2.68 12.98
N PRO A 35 19.72 -2.57 13.38
CA PRO A 35 20.61 -1.51 12.91
C PRO A 35 21.03 -1.70 11.44
N ASP A 36 20.99 -2.93 10.91
CA ASP A 36 21.40 -3.26 9.55
C ASP A 36 20.31 -2.88 8.53
N ARG A 37 20.31 -1.63 8.11
CA ARG A 37 19.29 -1.09 7.20
C ARG A 37 19.41 -1.60 5.77
N ASP A 38 20.57 -2.09 5.38
CA ASP A 38 20.83 -2.50 4.00
C ASP A 38 20.30 -3.92 3.74
N SER A 39 20.20 -4.74 4.79
CA SER A 39 19.63 -6.10 4.71
C SER A 39 18.23 -6.19 4.12
N ILE A 40 17.43 -5.12 4.18
CA ILE A 40 16.06 -5.09 3.67
C ILE A 40 15.92 -4.38 2.30
N LEU A 41 17.01 -3.92 1.71
CA LEU A 41 17.02 -3.30 0.38
C LEU A 41 17.15 -4.34 -0.75
N GLU A 42 17.40 -5.61 -0.39
CA GLU A 42 17.42 -6.74 -1.33
C GLU A 42 16.32 -7.74 -0.97
N PRO A 43 15.50 -8.20 -1.93
CA PRO A 43 14.46 -9.17 -1.70
C PRO A 43 15.07 -10.58 -1.69
N SER A 44 15.83 -10.90 -0.65
CA SER A 44 16.68 -12.09 -0.59
C SER A 44 15.95 -13.43 -0.85
N VAL A 45 14.68 -13.54 -0.46
CA VAL A 45 13.86 -14.72 -0.74
C VAL A 45 13.47 -14.75 -2.21
N SER A 46 13.01 -13.63 -2.78
CA SER A 46 12.69 -13.56 -4.21
C SER A 46 13.90 -13.74 -5.12
N ARG A 47 15.06 -13.16 -4.76
CA ARG A 47 16.33 -13.42 -5.45
C ARG A 47 16.60 -14.92 -5.53
N TYR A 48 16.55 -15.61 -4.38
CA TYR A 48 16.78 -17.05 -4.33
C TYR A 48 15.76 -17.82 -5.19
N LEU A 49 14.51 -17.40 -5.21
CA LEU A 49 13.48 -18.00 -6.05
C LEU A 49 13.79 -17.82 -7.55
N VAL A 50 14.16 -16.60 -7.98
CA VAL A 50 14.51 -16.29 -9.37
C VAL A 50 15.76 -17.06 -9.81
N GLU A 51 16.81 -17.11 -8.97
CA GLU A 51 18.01 -17.92 -9.19
C GLU A 51 17.70 -19.43 -9.32
N ASN A 52 16.52 -19.86 -8.84
CA ASN A 52 16.03 -21.22 -8.93
C ASN A 52 14.80 -21.35 -9.85
N ASN A 53 14.75 -20.56 -10.92
CA ASN A 53 13.79 -20.67 -12.03
C ASN A 53 12.33 -20.37 -11.63
N LEU A 54 12.12 -19.41 -10.72
CA LEU A 54 10.80 -18.77 -10.60
C LEU A 54 10.49 -18.04 -11.92
N ASP A 55 9.35 -18.36 -12.50
CA ASP A 55 8.85 -17.75 -13.71
C ASP A 55 7.62 -16.90 -13.39
N VAL A 56 7.69 -15.63 -13.79
CA VAL A 56 6.65 -14.63 -13.55
C VAL A 56 6.39 -13.93 -14.86
N ALA A 57 5.14 -13.96 -15.30
CA ALA A 57 4.72 -13.33 -16.54
C ALA A 57 3.76 -12.19 -16.24
N TYR A 58 4.04 -11.04 -16.84
CA TYR A 58 3.17 -9.86 -16.81
C TYR A 58 2.58 -9.60 -18.20
N PRO A 59 1.37 -9.03 -18.30
CA PRO A 59 0.74 -8.74 -19.59
C PRO A 59 1.64 -7.91 -20.51
N GLY A 60 1.73 -8.28 -21.79
CA GLY A 60 2.52 -7.56 -22.78
C GLY A 60 4.03 -7.68 -22.60
N ASP A 61 4.51 -8.83 -22.10
CA ASP A 61 5.93 -9.18 -21.92
C ASP A 61 6.72 -8.15 -21.08
N ARG A 62 6.01 -7.51 -20.14
CA ARG A 62 6.56 -6.52 -19.22
C ARG A 62 7.52 -7.20 -18.25
N GLN A 63 8.64 -6.54 -17.93
CA GLN A 63 9.72 -7.14 -17.14
C GLN A 63 9.40 -7.20 -15.64
N PHE A 64 8.58 -6.27 -15.15
CA PHE A 64 8.17 -6.16 -13.75
C PHE A 64 6.87 -5.38 -13.66
N ALA A 65 6.27 -5.36 -12.48
CA ALA A 65 5.03 -4.62 -12.23
C ALA A 65 5.16 -3.60 -11.08
N VAL A 66 4.25 -2.63 -11.08
CA VAL A 66 4.07 -1.63 -10.02
C VAL A 66 2.64 -1.77 -9.51
N CYS A 67 2.51 -2.06 -8.22
CA CYS A 67 1.23 -2.08 -7.53
C CYS A 67 0.98 -0.68 -6.95
N LEU A 68 0.03 0.07 -7.52
CA LEU A 68 -0.30 1.41 -7.08
C LEU A 68 -1.43 1.38 -6.04
N THR A 69 -1.22 2.00 -4.88
CA THR A 69 -2.17 2.00 -3.77
C THR A 69 -2.29 3.36 -3.10
N HIS A 70 -3.49 3.68 -2.64
CA HIS A 70 -3.80 4.96 -1.98
C HIS A 70 -4.67 4.75 -0.74
N ASP A 71 -4.12 5.09 0.43
CA ASP A 71 -4.89 5.06 1.69
C ASP A 71 -5.62 6.39 1.88
N ILE A 72 -6.95 6.31 2.00
CA ILE A 72 -7.83 7.46 2.19
C ILE A 72 -8.13 7.62 3.69
N ASP A 73 -7.18 8.23 4.39
CA ASP A 73 -7.27 8.49 5.84
C ASP A 73 -8.26 9.60 6.19
N ILE A 74 -8.22 10.69 5.42
CA ILE A 74 -9.04 11.88 5.69
C ILE A 74 -9.43 12.52 4.36
N ILE A 75 -10.65 13.02 4.30
CA ILE A 75 -11.13 13.78 3.14
C ILE A 75 -11.21 15.29 3.42
N TYR A 76 -10.89 15.71 4.65
CA TYR A 76 -10.86 17.12 5.05
C TYR A 76 -9.53 17.48 5.71
N PRO A 77 -8.97 18.67 5.43
CA PRO A 77 -7.79 19.16 6.13
C PRO A 77 -8.02 19.33 7.63
N THR A 78 -7.16 18.71 8.41
CA THR A 78 -7.09 18.90 9.87
C THR A 78 -6.48 20.27 10.20
N LEU A 79 -6.67 20.76 11.43
CA LEU A 79 -6.08 22.03 11.87
C LEU A 79 -4.55 22.07 11.68
N PRO A 80 -3.77 21.01 12.00
CA PRO A 80 -2.34 20.99 11.70
C PRO A 80 -2.02 21.15 10.20
N HIS A 81 -2.80 20.50 9.33
CA HIS A 81 -2.59 20.62 7.89
C HIS A 81 -2.84 22.05 7.40
N LYS A 82 -3.93 22.68 7.86
CA LYS A 82 -4.23 24.08 7.54
C LYS A 82 -3.11 25.02 7.99
N ALA A 83 -2.61 24.83 9.22
CA ALA A 83 -1.51 25.64 9.75
C ALA A 83 -0.23 25.50 8.91
N LEU A 84 0.13 24.28 8.51
CA LEU A 84 1.29 24.03 7.65
C LEU A 84 1.11 24.64 6.25
N SER A 85 -0.09 24.55 5.65
CA SER A 85 -0.41 25.21 4.39
C SER A 85 -0.25 26.74 4.48
N SER A 86 -0.79 27.36 5.53
CA SER A 86 -0.65 28.81 5.74
C SER A 86 0.82 29.24 5.89
N ILE A 87 1.62 28.48 6.65
CA ILE A 87 3.07 28.73 6.79
C ILE A 87 3.77 28.62 5.43
N HIS A 88 3.43 27.62 4.61
CA HIS A 88 4.01 27.44 3.30
C HIS A 88 3.70 28.62 2.37
N PHE A 89 2.44 29.07 2.32
CA PHE A 89 2.06 30.23 1.51
C PHE A 89 2.73 31.53 1.96
N LEU A 90 2.83 31.76 3.27
CA LEU A 90 3.56 32.91 3.83
C LEU A 90 5.04 32.90 3.43
N LYS A 91 5.71 31.74 3.53
CA LYS A 91 7.12 31.60 3.10
C LYS A 91 7.31 31.82 1.60
N GLY A 92 6.33 31.41 0.79
CA GLY A 92 6.32 31.64 -0.66
C GLY A 92 5.80 33.01 -1.10
N LEU A 93 5.47 33.91 -0.15
CA LEU A 93 4.84 35.22 -0.41
C LEU A 93 3.56 35.12 -1.28
N ASN A 94 2.85 33.99 -1.20
CA ASN A 94 1.64 33.73 -1.99
C ASN A 94 0.39 34.14 -1.22
N LEU A 95 0.00 35.42 -1.34
CA LEU A 95 -1.20 35.97 -0.70
C LEU A 95 -2.51 35.38 -1.26
N GLY A 96 -2.52 34.92 -2.51
CA GLY A 96 -3.68 34.27 -3.13
C GLY A 96 -3.99 32.93 -2.46
N GLY A 97 -2.99 32.06 -2.38
CA GLY A 97 -3.10 30.76 -1.71
C GLY A 97 -3.45 30.88 -0.22
N LEU A 98 -2.95 31.91 0.46
CA LEU A 98 -3.34 32.19 1.85
C LEU A 98 -4.83 32.55 1.97
N LYS A 99 -5.36 33.38 1.06
CA LYS A 99 -6.80 33.69 1.04
C LYS A 99 -7.62 32.44 0.77
N GLU A 100 -7.23 31.62 -0.21
CA GLU A 100 -7.93 30.36 -0.53
C GLU A 100 -7.96 29.40 0.67
N GLU A 101 -6.86 29.25 1.41
CA GLU A 101 -6.80 28.38 2.60
C GLU A 101 -7.70 28.91 3.75
N LEU A 102 -7.84 30.23 3.88
CA LEU A 102 -8.74 30.87 4.85
C LEU A 102 -10.22 30.71 4.47
N PHE A 103 -10.55 30.79 3.18
CA PHE A 103 -11.91 30.61 2.64
C PHE A 103 -12.24 29.14 2.32
N ARG A 104 -11.37 28.21 2.70
CA ARG A 104 -11.49 26.77 2.45
C ARG A 104 -12.72 26.19 3.17
N ASN A 105 -13.83 26.09 2.44
CA ASN A 105 -15.10 25.56 2.93
C ASN A 105 -15.00 24.07 3.28
N ARG A 106 -15.79 23.64 4.28
CA ARG A 106 -15.84 22.25 4.76
C ARG A 106 -16.83 21.36 4.00
N THR A 107 -17.31 21.79 2.84
CA THR A 107 -18.26 21.01 2.04
C THR A 107 -17.52 19.98 1.18
N VAL A 108 -18.02 18.74 1.11
CA VAL A 108 -17.41 17.61 0.36
C VAL A 108 -17.05 18.01 -1.08
N LYS A 109 -17.93 18.80 -1.73
CA LYS A 109 -17.84 19.18 -3.15
C LYS A 109 -17.18 20.55 -3.40
N GLY A 110 -16.52 21.13 -2.39
CA GLY A 110 -15.89 22.45 -2.50
C GLY A 110 -14.39 22.39 -2.80
N PRO A 111 -13.82 23.44 -3.44
CA PRO A 111 -12.37 23.57 -3.55
C PRO A 111 -11.72 23.51 -2.17
N GLY A 112 -10.75 22.61 -2.02
CA GLY A 112 -10.04 22.40 -0.77
C GLY A 112 -10.55 21.25 0.12
N THR A 113 -11.17 20.22 -0.40
CA THR A 113 -11.18 18.92 0.29
C THR A 113 -9.91 18.12 -0.05
N TYR A 114 -9.75 16.95 0.54
CA TYR A 114 -8.84 15.90 0.07
C TYR A 114 -9.60 14.82 -0.73
N VAL A 115 -10.78 15.15 -1.25
CA VAL A 115 -11.51 14.35 -2.24
C VAL A 115 -10.92 14.66 -3.61
N ASN A 116 -9.67 14.24 -3.82
CA ASN A 116 -8.89 14.49 -5.03
C ASN A 116 -8.65 13.19 -5.82
N PHE A 117 -9.55 12.22 -5.68
CA PHE A 117 -9.39 10.89 -6.28
C PHE A 117 -9.34 10.97 -7.80
N ARG A 118 -10.16 11.85 -8.41
CA ARG A 118 -10.16 12.10 -9.85
C ARG A 118 -8.83 12.67 -10.35
N GLU A 119 -8.22 13.59 -9.60
CA GLU A 119 -6.90 14.13 -9.92
C GLU A 119 -5.83 13.03 -9.91
N ILE A 120 -5.88 12.14 -8.91
CA ILE A 120 -4.97 10.99 -8.83
C ILE A 120 -5.17 10.06 -10.03
N MET A 121 -6.43 9.73 -10.36
CA MET A 121 -6.77 8.92 -11.53
C MET A 121 -6.27 9.56 -12.83
N GLU A 122 -6.45 10.87 -13.01
CA GLU A 122 -5.97 11.59 -14.20
C GLU A 122 -4.44 11.55 -14.33
N ILE A 123 -3.71 11.67 -13.21
CA ILE A 123 -2.24 11.53 -13.19
C ILE A 123 -1.84 10.12 -13.63
N GLU A 124 -2.51 9.08 -13.10
CA GLU A 124 -2.21 7.68 -13.42
C GLU A 124 -2.61 7.30 -14.86
N GLU A 125 -3.74 7.81 -15.35
CA GLU A 125 -4.22 7.60 -16.72
C GLU A 125 -3.22 8.08 -17.76
N ALA A 126 -2.48 9.16 -17.47
CA ALA A 126 -1.41 9.65 -18.35
C ALA A 126 -0.29 8.62 -18.60
N TYR A 127 -0.20 7.59 -17.74
CA TYR A 127 0.76 6.49 -17.85
C TYR A 127 0.12 5.13 -18.16
N ASP A 128 -1.16 5.11 -18.55
CA ASP A 128 -1.96 3.88 -18.72
C ASP A 128 -1.98 3.01 -17.44
N ALA A 129 -1.97 3.66 -16.27
CA ALA A 129 -1.93 2.99 -14.98
C ALA A 129 -3.31 2.94 -14.31
N ARG A 130 -3.47 1.98 -13.39
CA ARG A 130 -4.62 1.86 -12.47
C ARG A 130 -4.10 1.65 -11.05
N SER A 131 -4.91 1.95 -10.05
CA SER A 131 -4.57 1.77 -8.63
C SER A 131 -5.72 1.22 -7.81
N THR A 132 -5.40 0.82 -6.59
CA THR A 132 -6.37 0.48 -5.54
C THR A 132 -6.50 1.63 -4.54
N PHE A 133 -7.71 2.10 -4.31
CA PHE A 133 -8.03 3.04 -3.23
C PHE A 133 -8.55 2.29 -2.00
N TYR A 134 -7.91 2.47 -0.85
CA TYR A 134 -8.34 1.91 0.42
C TYR A 134 -9.13 2.94 1.22
N PHE A 135 -10.40 2.65 1.47
CA PHE A 135 -11.30 3.54 2.22
C PHE A 135 -11.63 2.99 3.60
N MET A 136 -11.66 3.87 4.60
CA MET A 136 -12.07 3.49 5.95
C MET A 136 -13.59 3.41 6.03
N ALA A 137 -14.07 2.35 6.69
CA ALA A 137 -15.50 2.10 6.87
C ALA A 137 -15.90 1.90 8.35
N PRO A 138 -15.41 2.75 9.27
CA PRO A 138 -15.56 2.48 10.70
C PRO A 138 -17.03 2.58 11.11
N CYS A 139 -17.42 1.73 12.06
CA CYS A 139 -18.79 1.71 12.55
C CYS A 139 -19.08 2.97 13.37
N PRO A 140 -20.23 3.63 13.17
CA PRO A 140 -20.62 4.79 13.96
C PRO A 140 -20.50 4.51 15.48
N GLY A 141 -19.76 5.35 16.20
CA GLY A 141 -19.60 5.24 17.66
C GLY A 141 -18.37 4.45 18.14
N LYS A 142 -17.58 3.83 17.25
CA LYS A 142 -16.28 3.22 17.60
C LYS A 142 -15.14 4.25 17.62
N LYS A 143 -14.04 3.98 18.33
CA LYS A 143 -12.85 4.85 18.28
C LYS A 143 -12.27 4.84 16.86
N GLY A 144 -12.17 6.00 16.23
CA GLY A 144 -11.78 6.13 14.81
C GLY A 144 -12.95 6.40 13.86
N SER A 145 -14.21 6.27 14.32
CA SER A 145 -15.46 6.47 13.55
C SER A 145 -15.79 7.91 13.15
N GLY A 146 -14.81 8.81 13.13
CA GLY A 146 -15.01 10.25 12.95
C GLY A 146 -14.14 10.90 11.88
N LEU A 147 -13.47 10.12 11.03
CA LEU A 147 -12.57 10.68 10.01
C LEU A 147 -13.35 11.19 8.80
N TYR A 148 -14.34 10.43 8.32
CA TYR A 148 -15.38 10.88 7.38
C TYR A 148 -16.53 9.87 7.30
N ASP A 149 -17.68 10.32 6.78
CA ASP A 149 -18.81 9.46 6.43
C ASP A 149 -18.64 8.96 4.99
N LEU A 150 -18.58 7.64 4.78
CA LEU A 150 -18.50 7.03 3.45
C LEU A 150 -19.65 7.43 2.54
N ARG A 151 -20.86 7.59 3.09
CA ARG A 151 -22.04 7.99 2.31
C ARG A 151 -21.89 9.40 1.73
N SER A 152 -21.07 10.24 2.34
CA SER A 152 -20.80 11.58 1.83
C SER A 152 -19.98 11.57 0.52
N ILE A 153 -19.30 10.45 0.21
CA ILE A 153 -18.46 10.26 -0.97
C ILE A 153 -18.93 9.09 -1.86
N GLU A 154 -20.17 8.63 -1.70
CA GLU A 154 -20.74 7.51 -2.48
C GLU A 154 -20.61 7.73 -3.99
N ASP A 155 -20.92 8.95 -4.47
CA ASP A 155 -20.75 9.35 -5.88
C ASP A 155 -19.31 9.11 -6.39
N GLU A 156 -18.30 9.36 -5.55
CA GLU A 156 -16.90 9.20 -5.91
C GLU A 156 -16.46 7.73 -5.89
N LEU A 157 -16.98 6.93 -4.94
CA LEU A 157 -16.75 5.48 -4.93
C LEU A 157 -17.32 4.81 -6.18
N GLY A 158 -18.54 5.21 -6.57
CA GLY A 158 -19.15 4.77 -7.83
C GLY A 158 -18.29 5.16 -9.03
N PHE A 159 -17.84 6.42 -9.11
CA PHE A 159 -17.00 6.90 -10.19
C PHE A 159 -15.68 6.13 -10.32
N ILE A 160 -14.96 5.91 -9.21
CA ILE A 160 -13.71 5.13 -9.17
C ILE A 160 -13.96 3.71 -9.70
N SER A 161 -14.99 3.05 -9.17
CA SER A 161 -15.30 1.66 -9.52
C SER A 161 -15.74 1.51 -10.98
N ASP A 162 -16.59 2.40 -11.49
CA ASP A 162 -17.12 2.32 -12.86
C ASP A 162 -16.06 2.65 -13.93
N ARG A 163 -15.00 3.36 -13.55
CA ARG A 163 -13.83 3.62 -14.40
C ARG A 163 -12.79 2.49 -14.38
N GLY A 164 -13.01 1.45 -13.58
CA GLY A 164 -12.14 0.27 -13.49
C GLY A 164 -10.95 0.44 -12.54
N TRP A 165 -11.04 1.36 -11.57
CA TRP A 165 -10.13 1.37 -10.42
C TRP A 165 -10.68 0.47 -9.33
N ASP A 166 -9.77 -0.08 -8.55
CA ASP A 166 -10.09 -1.01 -7.48
C ASP A 166 -10.35 -0.27 -6.16
N ILE A 167 -11.25 -0.81 -5.35
CA ILE A 167 -11.64 -0.27 -4.05
C ILE A 167 -11.49 -1.37 -3.00
N GLY A 168 -10.58 -1.13 -2.07
CA GLY A 168 -10.32 -2.01 -0.93
C GLY A 168 -10.79 -1.41 0.40
N LEU A 169 -10.87 -2.26 1.42
CA LEU A 169 -11.14 -1.80 2.79
C LEU A 169 -9.84 -1.32 3.45
N HIS A 170 -9.84 -0.08 3.93
CA HIS A 170 -8.83 0.42 4.87
C HIS A 170 -9.30 0.10 6.30
N GLY A 171 -8.87 -1.02 6.85
CA GLY A 171 -9.35 -1.47 8.14
C GLY A 171 -8.92 -0.55 9.30
N GLY A 172 -9.80 -0.38 10.27
CA GLY A 172 -9.55 0.44 11.45
C GLY A 172 -8.28 0.07 12.22
N TYR A 173 -7.79 0.98 13.06
CA TYR A 173 -6.56 0.78 13.83
C TYR A 173 -6.58 -0.48 14.70
N TYR A 174 -7.74 -0.85 15.23
CA TYR A 174 -7.93 -2.03 16.09
C TYR A 174 -8.49 -3.26 15.36
N ALA A 175 -8.82 -3.14 14.08
CA ALA A 175 -9.48 -4.21 13.34
C ALA A 175 -8.57 -5.43 13.10
N TYR A 176 -7.24 -5.26 13.04
CA TYR A 176 -6.30 -6.32 12.66
C TYR A 176 -6.33 -7.59 13.54
N ASP A 177 -6.89 -7.53 14.76
CA ASP A 177 -7.10 -8.69 15.64
C ASP A 177 -8.57 -8.92 16.06
N ASP A 178 -9.53 -8.29 15.38
CA ASP A 178 -10.97 -8.42 15.62
C ASP A 178 -11.74 -8.76 14.33
N LEU A 179 -12.14 -10.03 14.19
CA LEU A 179 -12.92 -10.50 13.04
C LEU A 179 -14.30 -9.82 12.92
N ALA A 180 -14.94 -9.55 14.05
CA ALA A 180 -16.28 -8.96 14.04
C ALA A 180 -16.21 -7.52 13.52
N GLU A 181 -15.18 -6.77 13.94
CA GLU A 181 -14.92 -5.44 13.41
C GLU A 181 -14.60 -5.46 11.91
N ILE A 182 -13.69 -6.35 11.46
CA ILE A 182 -13.37 -6.52 10.04
C ILE A 182 -14.63 -6.79 9.19
N LEU A 183 -15.48 -7.73 9.63
CA LEU A 183 -16.71 -8.10 8.91
C LEU A 183 -17.72 -6.94 8.86
N GLU A 184 -17.82 -6.16 9.93
CA GLU A 184 -18.73 -5.03 10.02
C GLU A 184 -18.27 -3.88 9.11
N GLU A 185 -16.99 -3.52 9.15
CA GLU A 185 -16.39 -2.50 8.28
C GLU A 185 -16.50 -2.91 6.80
N LYS A 186 -16.22 -4.19 6.48
CA LYS A 186 -16.40 -4.73 5.13
C LYS A 186 -17.84 -4.57 4.66
N LYS A 187 -18.82 -4.99 5.47
CA LYS A 187 -20.23 -4.86 5.15
C LYS A 187 -20.64 -3.41 4.93
N ASN A 188 -20.13 -2.47 5.73
CA ASN A 188 -20.42 -1.05 5.57
C ASN A 188 -19.93 -0.53 4.20
N LEU A 189 -18.69 -0.85 3.82
CA LEU A 189 -18.15 -0.45 2.53
C LEU A 189 -18.90 -1.11 1.36
N GLU A 190 -19.16 -2.42 1.43
CA GLU A 190 -19.93 -3.15 0.40
C GLU A 190 -21.35 -2.62 0.26
N THR A 191 -21.97 -2.14 1.34
CA THR A 191 -23.32 -1.54 1.30
C THR A 191 -23.33 -0.23 0.52
N VAL A 192 -22.33 0.63 0.72
CA VAL A 192 -22.23 1.91 0.01
C VAL A 192 -21.77 1.70 -1.44
N LEU A 193 -20.85 0.76 -1.67
CA LEU A 193 -20.31 0.48 -3.01
C LEU A 193 -21.27 -0.34 -3.88
N GLY A 194 -22.14 -1.16 -3.28
CA GLY A 194 -23.00 -2.10 -3.99
C GLY A 194 -22.24 -3.27 -4.65
N LYS A 195 -20.97 -3.48 -4.32
CA LYS A 195 -20.09 -4.54 -4.86
C LYS A 195 -19.31 -5.21 -3.74
N LYS A 196 -18.87 -6.45 -3.97
CA LYS A 196 -17.99 -7.19 -3.05
C LYS A 196 -16.63 -6.49 -2.96
N VAL A 197 -16.07 -6.43 -1.75
CA VAL A 197 -14.71 -5.92 -1.50
C VAL A 197 -13.76 -7.10 -1.28
N THR A 198 -12.71 -7.18 -2.07
CA THR A 198 -11.75 -8.30 -2.07
C THR A 198 -10.38 -7.94 -1.50
N GLY A 199 -10.01 -6.66 -1.52
CA GLY A 199 -8.75 -6.14 -1.01
C GLY A 199 -8.81 -5.53 0.39
N TYR A 200 -7.71 -5.66 1.13
CA TYR A 200 -7.54 -5.07 2.47
C TYR A 200 -6.19 -4.35 2.63
N ARG A 201 -6.20 -3.30 3.45
CA ARG A 201 -5.01 -2.63 4.01
C ARG A 201 -5.33 -2.18 5.43
N ASN A 202 -4.55 -2.59 6.42
CA ASN A 202 -4.79 -2.11 7.79
C ASN A 202 -4.18 -0.72 8.03
N HIS A 203 -4.94 0.15 8.71
CA HIS A 203 -4.45 1.45 9.13
C HIS A 203 -3.17 1.33 9.99
N TYR A 204 -2.23 2.26 9.75
CA TYR A 204 -0.87 2.28 10.33
C TYR A 204 0.00 1.03 10.10
N LEU A 205 -0.40 0.17 9.16
CA LEU A 205 0.21 -1.14 8.94
C LEU A 205 0.18 -2.01 10.20
N CYS A 206 -0.85 -1.86 11.04
CA CYS A 206 -1.00 -2.72 12.22
C CYS A 206 -1.29 -4.15 11.79
N PHE A 207 -0.49 -5.08 12.32
CA PHE A 207 -0.43 -6.43 11.79
C PHE A 207 0.03 -7.43 12.84
N LYS A 208 -0.65 -8.58 12.94
CA LYS A 208 -0.31 -9.66 13.85
C LYS A 208 -0.08 -10.95 13.07
N ILE A 209 1.16 -11.43 13.08
CA ILE A 209 1.55 -12.64 12.33
C ILE A 209 1.25 -13.90 13.17
N PRO A 210 0.60 -14.94 12.59
CA PRO A 210 -0.12 -14.99 11.31
C PRO A 210 -1.61 -14.67 11.45
N ASP A 211 -2.04 -14.27 12.66
CA ASP A 211 -3.45 -14.17 13.06
C ASP A 211 -4.24 -13.22 12.14
N THR A 212 -3.69 -12.04 11.78
CA THR A 212 -4.38 -11.08 10.89
C THR A 212 -4.69 -11.70 9.52
N TRP A 213 -3.75 -12.41 8.88
CA TRP A 213 -4.02 -13.10 7.62
C TRP A 213 -5.14 -14.13 7.75
N GLU A 214 -5.19 -14.90 8.84
CA GLU A 214 -6.26 -15.88 9.06
C GLU A 214 -7.62 -15.21 9.28
N LEU A 215 -7.65 -14.06 9.95
CA LEU A 215 -8.89 -13.28 10.11
C LEU A 215 -9.37 -12.72 8.76
N LEU A 216 -8.47 -12.17 7.95
CA LEU A 216 -8.80 -11.63 6.64
C LEU A 216 -9.30 -12.71 5.67
N ALA A 217 -8.64 -13.87 5.64
CA ALA A 217 -9.10 -15.02 4.86
C ALA A 217 -10.50 -15.48 5.31
N ARG A 218 -10.77 -15.55 6.62
CA ARG A 218 -12.11 -15.88 7.17
C ARG A 218 -13.17 -14.83 6.86
N ALA A 219 -12.78 -13.56 6.72
CA ALA A 219 -13.66 -12.48 6.27
C ALA A 219 -13.85 -12.45 4.74
N GLY A 220 -13.23 -13.38 4.00
CA GLY A 220 -13.37 -13.53 2.55
C GLY A 220 -12.67 -12.44 1.76
N PHE A 221 -11.58 -11.86 2.29
CA PHE A 221 -10.63 -11.09 1.49
C PHE A 221 -9.76 -12.03 0.67
N GLU A 222 -9.44 -11.63 -0.55
CA GLU A 222 -8.66 -12.41 -1.50
C GLU A 222 -7.18 -12.01 -1.43
N TYR A 223 -6.92 -10.74 -1.11
CA TYR A 223 -5.57 -10.24 -0.96
C TYR A 223 -5.43 -9.16 0.14
N ASP A 224 -4.22 -9.04 0.69
CA ASP A 224 -3.81 -8.03 1.65
C ASP A 224 -2.53 -7.32 1.14
N THR A 225 -2.41 -6.03 1.41
CA THR A 225 -1.21 -5.23 1.08
C THR A 225 -0.54 -4.63 2.32
N THR A 226 -0.88 -5.10 3.52
CA THR A 226 -0.47 -4.50 4.79
C THR A 226 1.00 -4.76 5.12
N LEU A 227 1.60 -5.86 4.66
CA LEU A 227 2.93 -6.27 5.11
C LEU A 227 4.03 -5.34 4.57
N GLY A 228 4.40 -4.33 5.35
CA GLY A 228 5.53 -3.45 5.09
C GLY A 228 6.12 -2.90 6.38
N TYR A 229 7.00 -1.90 6.27
CA TYR A 229 7.51 -1.16 7.42
C TYR A 229 6.97 0.27 7.42
N ASN A 230 6.63 0.79 8.59
CA ASN A 230 6.16 2.18 8.74
C ASN A 230 7.31 3.18 9.02
N ASN A 231 8.51 2.71 9.36
CA ASN A 231 9.70 3.55 9.60
C ASN A 231 10.82 3.40 8.55
N MET A 232 10.68 2.47 7.61
CA MET A 232 11.67 2.20 6.55
C MET A 232 11.00 1.72 5.27
N ILE A 233 11.68 1.84 4.14
CA ILE A 233 11.28 1.24 2.86
C ILE A 233 12.14 -0.02 2.61
N GLY A 234 11.59 -1.02 1.92
CA GLY A 234 12.29 -2.27 1.63
C GLY A 234 11.39 -3.51 1.73
N PHE A 235 12.02 -4.69 1.77
CA PHE A 235 11.36 -5.99 1.64
C PHE A 235 11.27 -6.72 2.99
N ARG A 236 10.15 -6.55 3.71
CA ARG A 236 10.00 -7.03 5.10
C ARG A 236 10.24 -8.51 5.31
N ASN A 237 9.75 -9.36 4.42
CA ASN A 237 9.97 -10.82 4.46
C ASN A 237 10.89 -11.29 3.32
N GLY A 238 11.69 -10.39 2.75
CA GLY A 238 12.58 -10.68 1.62
C GLY A 238 11.85 -11.00 0.31
N MET A 239 10.55 -10.71 0.21
CA MET A 239 9.77 -10.90 -1.01
C MET A 239 9.56 -9.58 -1.75
N CYS A 240 9.74 -9.61 -3.07
CA CYS A 240 9.22 -8.61 -4.01
C CYS A 240 8.12 -9.19 -4.91
N HIS A 241 7.59 -10.37 -4.60
CA HIS A 241 6.51 -11.01 -5.36
C HIS A 241 5.30 -11.24 -4.45
N PRO A 242 4.06 -11.18 -4.99
CA PRO A 242 2.89 -11.70 -4.32
C PRO A 242 3.10 -13.13 -3.84
N PHE A 243 2.62 -13.47 -2.64
CA PHE A 243 2.83 -14.80 -2.07
C PHE A 243 1.67 -15.22 -1.17
N ARG A 244 1.52 -16.52 -0.95
CA ARG A 244 0.60 -17.05 0.07
C ARG A 244 1.32 -17.18 1.41
N PRO A 245 0.91 -16.46 2.46
CA PRO A 245 1.54 -16.55 3.77
C PRO A 245 1.48 -17.98 4.32
N PHE A 246 2.50 -18.38 5.06
CA PHE A 246 2.53 -19.70 5.70
C PHE A 246 2.33 -19.58 7.21
N ASN A 247 1.28 -20.20 7.73
CA ASN A 247 1.01 -20.24 9.15
C ASN A 247 1.84 -21.35 9.83
N LEU A 248 2.95 -20.97 10.48
CA LEU A 248 3.80 -21.90 11.22
C LEU A 248 3.09 -22.64 12.37
N LYS A 249 2.01 -22.08 12.95
CA LYS A 249 1.25 -22.74 14.04
C LYS A 249 0.40 -23.88 13.50
N LEU A 250 -0.17 -23.70 12.30
CA LEU A 250 -1.07 -24.68 11.66
C LEU A 250 -0.37 -25.56 10.62
N GLY A 251 0.86 -25.23 10.22
CA GLY A 251 1.61 -26.00 9.24
C GLY A 251 1.05 -25.93 7.82
N ARG A 252 0.30 -24.89 7.47
CA ARG A 252 -0.33 -24.70 6.15
C ARG A 252 -0.23 -23.27 5.64
N GLU A 253 -0.44 -23.10 4.34
CA GLU A 253 -0.65 -21.78 3.75
C GLU A 253 -2.01 -21.21 4.21
N VAL A 254 -2.05 -19.89 4.36
CA VAL A 254 -3.29 -19.14 4.59
C VAL A 254 -3.93 -18.88 3.22
N ASP A 255 -5.25 -18.96 3.16
CA ASP A 255 -6.02 -18.76 1.93
C ASP A 255 -6.22 -17.26 1.63
N ILE A 256 -5.10 -16.56 1.44
CA ILE A 256 -5.03 -15.14 1.07
C ILE A 256 -3.71 -14.88 0.35
N VAL A 257 -3.70 -13.92 -0.58
CA VAL A 257 -2.47 -13.44 -1.24
C VAL A 257 -1.97 -12.19 -0.52
N GLU A 258 -0.73 -12.20 -0.04
CA GLU A 258 -0.06 -10.99 0.44
C GLU A 258 0.72 -10.35 -0.71
N ILE A 259 0.54 -9.03 -0.89
CA ILE A 259 1.30 -8.20 -1.81
C ILE A 259 2.10 -7.19 -0.97
N PRO A 260 3.35 -7.52 -0.60
CA PRO A 260 4.09 -6.75 0.40
C PRO A 260 4.31 -5.29 -0.02
N LEU A 261 4.10 -4.38 0.93
CA LEU A 261 4.33 -2.95 0.75
C LEU A 261 5.82 -2.63 0.74
N THR A 262 6.31 -1.99 -0.33
CA THR A 262 7.73 -1.63 -0.48
C THR A 262 8.00 -0.17 -0.09
N ILE A 263 7.20 0.77 -0.61
CA ILE A 263 7.42 2.21 -0.45
C ILE A 263 6.12 2.89 0.00
N MET A 264 6.20 3.65 1.09
CA MET A 264 5.13 4.52 1.56
C MET A 264 5.65 5.97 1.69
N ASP A 265 4.92 6.92 1.13
CA ASP A 265 5.20 8.36 1.21
C ASP A 265 5.49 8.86 2.64
N ARG A 266 4.64 8.50 3.61
CA ARG A 266 4.75 8.88 5.03
C ARG A 266 6.07 8.42 5.63
N THR A 267 6.54 7.24 5.23
CA THR A 267 7.83 6.73 5.65
C THR A 267 8.97 7.51 5.02
N LEU A 268 8.89 7.85 3.74
CA LEU A 268 9.92 8.64 3.06
C LEU A 268 10.13 10.03 3.70
N PHE A 269 9.08 10.64 4.24
CA PHE A 269 9.18 11.95 4.92
C PHE A 269 10.20 11.93 6.06
N GLY A 270 10.20 10.89 6.88
CA GLY A 270 11.15 10.74 7.99
C GLY A 270 12.44 10.04 7.59
N TYR A 271 12.33 8.97 6.79
CA TYR A 271 13.46 8.11 6.44
C TYR A 271 14.43 8.76 5.45
N ALA A 272 13.91 9.46 4.44
CA ALA A 272 14.74 10.14 3.43
C ALA A 272 14.89 11.64 3.72
N GLY A 273 13.90 12.25 4.36
CA GLY A 273 13.90 13.67 4.77
C GLY A 273 13.64 14.65 3.61
N THR A 274 14.17 14.39 2.42
CA THR A 274 13.99 15.22 1.23
C THR A 274 13.52 14.41 0.01
N PRO A 275 12.76 15.01 -0.91
CA PRO A 275 12.34 14.36 -2.16
C PRO A 275 13.51 13.85 -3.01
N ALA A 276 14.63 14.58 -3.06
CA ALA A 276 15.82 14.16 -3.80
C ALA A 276 16.44 12.86 -3.24
N ARG A 277 16.58 12.75 -1.91
CA ARG A 277 17.06 11.51 -1.28
C ARG A 277 16.04 10.38 -1.38
N ALA A 278 14.75 10.71 -1.31
CA ALA A 278 13.67 9.75 -1.48
C ALA A 278 13.67 9.17 -2.90
N TRP A 279 13.95 10.00 -3.90
CA TRP A 279 14.13 9.57 -5.29
C TRP A 279 15.25 8.55 -5.46
N GLU A 280 16.46 8.82 -4.95
CA GLU A 280 17.59 7.87 -5.05
C GLU A 280 17.24 6.51 -4.43
N LYS A 281 16.54 6.52 -3.30
CA LYS A 281 16.11 5.31 -2.60
C LYS A 281 14.99 4.57 -3.32
N ALA A 282 14.01 5.29 -3.87
CA ALA A 282 12.94 4.70 -4.66
C ALA A 282 13.49 4.09 -5.95
N LYS A 283 14.36 4.80 -6.66
CA LYS A 283 15.03 4.33 -7.87
C LYS A 283 15.79 3.03 -7.62
N LEU A 284 16.57 2.96 -6.53
CA LEU A 284 17.28 1.73 -6.16
C LEU A 284 16.32 0.55 -6.02
N LEU A 285 15.21 0.71 -5.29
CA LEU A 285 14.24 -0.37 -5.10
C LEU A 285 13.52 -0.75 -6.39
N ILE A 286 13.19 0.23 -7.25
CA ILE A 286 12.59 -0.03 -8.58
C ILE A 286 13.54 -0.87 -9.43
N ASP A 287 14.82 -0.47 -9.54
CA ASP A 287 15.83 -1.19 -10.31
C ASP A 287 16.08 -2.61 -9.74
N THR A 288 16.02 -2.77 -8.42
CA THR A 288 16.12 -4.09 -7.76
C THR A 288 14.91 -4.97 -8.09
N VAL A 289 13.69 -4.42 -8.06
CA VAL A 289 12.48 -5.19 -8.41
C VAL A 289 12.47 -5.59 -9.89
N GLU A 290 12.86 -4.69 -10.78
CA GLU A 290 13.01 -4.96 -12.22
C GLU A 290 13.98 -6.13 -12.45
N ARG A 291 15.15 -6.12 -11.80
CA ARG A 291 16.15 -7.19 -11.91
C ARG A 291 15.61 -8.57 -11.55
N TYR A 292 14.68 -8.65 -10.60
CA TYR A 292 14.11 -9.90 -10.11
C TYR A 292 12.70 -10.15 -10.62
N HIS A 293 12.25 -9.44 -11.67
CA HIS A 293 10.93 -9.62 -12.28
C HIS A 293 9.77 -9.56 -11.28
N GLY A 294 9.88 -8.67 -10.28
CA GLY A 294 8.93 -8.60 -9.17
C GLY A 294 7.87 -7.52 -9.33
N VAL A 295 7.21 -7.24 -8.21
CA VAL A 295 6.22 -6.19 -8.02
C VAL A 295 6.72 -5.19 -6.99
N ILE A 296 6.76 -3.91 -7.36
CA ILE A 296 7.02 -2.83 -6.41
C ILE A 296 5.70 -2.19 -5.98
N THR A 297 5.40 -2.28 -4.68
CA THR A 297 4.15 -1.74 -4.14
C THR A 297 4.37 -0.34 -3.59
N LEU A 298 3.64 0.63 -4.14
CA LEU A 298 3.68 2.04 -3.78
C LEU A 298 2.41 2.42 -3.02
N LEU A 299 2.56 3.05 -1.86
CA LEU A 299 1.48 3.67 -1.09
C LEU A 299 1.67 5.18 -1.02
N TRP A 300 0.76 5.93 -1.65
CA TRP A 300 0.72 7.39 -1.58
C TRP A 300 -0.63 7.88 -1.06
N HIS A 301 -0.64 8.66 0.02
CA HIS A 301 -1.89 9.12 0.62
C HIS A 301 -2.47 10.30 -0.17
N ASN A 302 -3.79 10.34 -0.31
CA ASN A 302 -4.53 11.44 -0.96
C ASN A 302 -4.16 12.84 -0.42
N THR A 303 -3.86 12.92 0.87
CA THR A 303 -3.41 14.14 1.54
C THR A 303 -2.14 14.75 0.95
N VAL A 304 -1.26 13.98 0.28
CA VAL A 304 -0.07 14.51 -0.41
C VAL A 304 -0.47 15.37 -1.60
N PHE A 305 -1.47 14.95 -2.35
CA PHE A 305 -1.92 15.63 -3.57
C PHE A 305 -2.66 16.94 -3.26
N GLY A 306 -3.38 17.01 -2.12
CA GLY A 306 -4.13 18.20 -1.74
C GLY A 306 -3.42 19.16 -0.78
N SER A 307 -2.16 18.89 -0.41
CA SER A 307 -1.39 19.71 0.54
C SER A 307 -0.29 20.51 -0.17
N PRO A 308 -0.37 21.86 -0.22
CA PRO A 308 0.63 22.69 -0.90
C PRO A 308 2.07 22.47 -0.40
N TYR A 309 2.24 22.29 0.91
CA TYR A 309 3.54 22.00 1.52
C TYR A 309 4.10 20.60 1.18
N ARG A 310 3.35 19.79 0.43
CA ARG A 310 3.75 18.47 -0.07
C ARG A 310 3.90 18.43 -1.60
N GLU A 311 3.86 19.57 -2.29
CA GLU A 311 3.93 19.63 -3.75
C GLU A 311 5.16 18.89 -4.34
N GLU A 312 6.34 19.02 -3.71
CA GLU A 312 7.53 18.28 -4.17
C GLU A 312 7.43 16.75 -4.00
N TRP A 313 6.60 16.29 -3.06
CA TRP A 313 6.32 14.86 -2.85
C TRP A 313 5.29 14.32 -3.84
N LYS A 314 4.35 15.15 -4.28
CA LYS A 314 3.49 14.87 -5.44
C LYS A 314 4.32 14.76 -6.72
N ARG A 315 5.26 15.70 -6.94
CA ARG A 315 6.20 15.63 -8.07
C ARG A 315 7.08 14.39 -8.03
N LEU A 316 7.50 13.96 -6.84
CA LEU A 316 8.23 12.71 -6.68
C LEU A 316 7.39 11.50 -7.12
N TYR A 317 6.10 11.45 -6.77
CA TYR A 317 5.20 10.39 -7.25
C TYR A 317 5.13 10.36 -8.77
N CYS A 318 4.89 11.51 -9.43
CA CYS A 318 4.89 11.59 -10.89
C CYS A 318 6.24 11.16 -11.50
N LYS A 319 7.36 11.54 -10.87
CA LYS A 319 8.70 11.13 -11.30
C LYS A 319 8.92 9.61 -11.20
N ILE A 320 8.35 8.97 -10.17
CA ILE A 320 8.39 7.50 -10.03
C ILE A 320 7.58 6.84 -11.14
N LEU A 321 6.36 7.34 -11.42
CA LEU A 321 5.53 6.81 -12.51
C LEU A 321 6.22 6.95 -13.88
N ASP A 322 6.78 8.12 -14.17
CA ASP A 322 7.53 8.39 -15.40
C ASP A 322 8.70 7.41 -15.57
N TYR A 323 9.47 7.20 -14.50
CA TYR A 323 10.59 6.26 -14.54
C TYR A 323 10.14 4.81 -14.76
N CYS A 324 9.10 4.35 -14.06
CA CYS A 324 8.55 3.01 -14.26
C CYS A 324 7.98 2.85 -15.67
N SER A 325 7.30 3.87 -16.20
CA SER A 325 6.80 3.89 -17.58
C SER A 325 7.95 3.79 -18.60
N SER A 326 9.03 4.55 -18.40
CA SER A 326 10.23 4.49 -19.26
C SER A 326 10.92 3.12 -19.29
N LYS A 327 10.72 2.33 -18.23
CA LYS A 327 11.20 0.94 -18.10
C LYS A 327 10.19 -0.09 -18.57
N ASN A 328 9.09 0.34 -19.19
CA ASN A 328 8.04 -0.55 -19.67
C ASN A 328 7.50 -1.43 -18.53
N ALA A 329 7.24 -0.86 -17.35
CA ALA A 329 6.60 -1.56 -16.25
C ALA A 329 5.10 -1.78 -16.52
N TRP A 330 4.49 -2.81 -15.93
CA TRP A 330 3.04 -2.92 -15.85
C TRP A 330 2.54 -2.24 -14.55
N MET A 331 1.86 -1.09 -14.67
CA MET A 331 1.41 -0.31 -13.52
C MET A 331 -0.09 -0.53 -13.32
N THR A 332 -0.50 -1.14 -12.21
CA THR A 332 -1.89 -1.58 -12.03
C THR A 332 -2.31 -1.66 -10.55
N SER A 333 -3.59 -1.98 -10.33
CA SER A 333 -4.20 -2.15 -9.02
C SER A 333 -3.72 -3.41 -8.31
N ALA A 334 -3.87 -3.45 -6.98
CA ALA A 334 -3.55 -4.62 -6.18
C ALA A 334 -4.45 -5.83 -6.54
N GLU A 335 -5.70 -5.59 -6.93
CA GLU A 335 -6.59 -6.65 -7.42
C GLU A 335 -6.00 -7.37 -8.65
N GLU A 336 -5.53 -6.64 -9.66
CA GLU A 336 -4.94 -7.26 -10.86
C GLU A 336 -3.61 -7.95 -10.55
N ILE A 337 -2.78 -7.36 -9.68
CA ILE A 337 -1.56 -8.02 -9.20
C ILE A 337 -1.88 -9.35 -8.51
N SER A 338 -2.93 -9.41 -7.68
CA SER A 338 -3.31 -10.62 -6.94
C SER A 338 -3.67 -11.81 -7.86
N LYS A 339 -4.11 -11.53 -9.09
CA LYS A 339 -4.47 -12.50 -10.12
C LYS A 339 -3.26 -12.96 -10.95
N THR A 340 -2.08 -12.33 -10.77
CA THR A 340 -0.88 -12.64 -11.55
C THR A 340 -0.45 -14.09 -11.32
N ARG A 341 -0.19 -14.81 -12.41
CA ARG A 341 0.29 -16.18 -12.35
C ARG A 341 1.78 -16.20 -12.02
N ILE A 342 2.12 -16.74 -10.86
CA ILE A 342 3.50 -17.05 -10.46
C ILE A 342 3.66 -18.57 -10.52
N ALA A 343 4.59 -19.04 -11.35
CA ALA A 343 4.85 -20.46 -11.54
C ALA A 343 6.36 -20.77 -11.41
N TYR A 344 6.70 -22.04 -11.25
CA TYR A 344 8.09 -22.48 -11.44
C TYR A 344 8.20 -23.09 -12.83
N ALA A 345 9.17 -22.66 -13.62
CA ALA A 345 9.46 -23.33 -14.87
C ALA A 345 9.91 -24.76 -14.56
N CYS A 346 9.29 -25.76 -15.21
CA CYS A 346 9.80 -27.13 -15.12
C CYS A 346 11.23 -27.15 -15.69
N GLN A 347 12.19 -27.63 -14.89
CA GLN A 347 13.50 -27.97 -15.44
C GLN A 347 13.29 -29.03 -16.51
N ASN A 348 13.48 -28.66 -17.79
CA ASN A 348 13.65 -29.66 -18.83
C ASN A 348 14.93 -30.41 -18.49
N SER A 349 14.77 -31.61 -17.92
CA SER A 349 15.86 -32.57 -17.74
C SER A 349 16.35 -32.93 -19.14
N ILE A 350 17.58 -32.54 -19.46
CA ILE A 350 18.35 -33.10 -20.58
C ILE A 350 19.31 -34.13 -20.00
#